data_AF-A0AAV6W7D3-F1
#
_entry.id   AF-A0AAV6W7D3-F1
#
_cell.length_a   1.000
_cell.length_b   1.000
_cell.length_c   1.000
_cell.angle_alpha   90.00
_cell.angle_beta   90.00
_cell.angle_gamma   90.00
#
_symmetry.space_group_name_H-M   'P 1'
#
loop_
_entity.id
_entity.type
_entity.pdbx_description
1 polymer ?
#
loop_
_entity_poly.entity_id
_entity_poly.type
_entity_poly.pdbx_seq_one_letter_code
_entity_poly.pdbx_strand_id
1 'polypeptide(L)'
;MIKLIFLGLSKRKGRCAAHFPSKWGSEPLEVSVNELNQYISKDHALLSTALGNLARMENLLPLNYEKWSDMPRSRLDDVWNEVQANTTLPIGAKDYVLKNLNSLWKDWKKEVEAKHFTPHKDDPEYFVVVRDDRLEPSQWFELVTYWKTPKVLVI
;
A
#
# COMPACT_ATOMS: atom_id res chain seq x y z
N MET A 1 38.16 30.37 5.22
CA MET A 1 36.83 30.57 4.60
C MET A 1 36.75 29.61 3.42
N ILE A 2 35.84 28.64 3.26
CA ILE A 2 34.61 28.21 3.94
C ILE A 2 34.54 26.67 3.76
N LYS A 3 34.25 25.91 4.83
CA LYS A 3 33.92 24.47 4.76
C LYS A 3 32.51 24.33 4.18
N LEU A 4 32.36 23.71 3.01
CA LEU A 4 31.07 23.22 2.53
C LEU A 4 30.74 21.92 3.26
N ILE A 5 29.70 21.98 4.09
CA ILE A 5 29.13 20.85 4.83
C ILE A 5 28.31 20.03 3.83
N PHE A 6 28.77 18.83 3.50
CA PHE A 6 27.92 17.81 2.89
C PHE A 6 26.88 17.39 3.94
N LEU A 7 25.67 17.93 3.82
CA LEU A 7 24.50 17.34 4.48
C LEU A 7 24.26 15.98 3.84
N GLY A 8 24.71 14.94 4.52
CA GLY A 8 24.42 13.55 4.18
C GLY A 8 22.92 13.32 4.19
N LEU A 9 22.30 13.33 3.00
CA LEU A 9 21.03 12.66 2.80
C LEU A 9 21.29 11.17 3.02
N SER A 10 20.97 10.69 4.23
CA SER A 10 20.87 9.27 4.52
C SER A 10 19.86 8.68 3.53
N LYS A 11 20.37 8.06 2.46
CA LYS A 11 19.58 7.13 1.66
C LYS A 11 19.20 6.02 2.62
N ARG A 12 18.00 6.11 3.20
CA ARG A 12 17.40 4.97 3.92
C ARG A 12 17.48 3.80 2.94
N LYS A 13 18.24 2.76 3.28
CA LYS A 13 18.16 1.48 2.57
C LYS A 13 16.67 1.13 2.52
N GLY A 14 16.09 1.12 1.33
CA GLY A 14 14.74 0.60 1.16
C GLY A 14 14.70 -0.78 1.79
N ARG A 15 13.69 -1.06 2.61
CA ARG A 15 13.44 -2.43 3.07
C ARG A 15 13.11 -3.23 1.81
N CYS A 16 13.76 -4.38 1.61
CA CYS A 16 13.42 -5.30 0.53
C CYS A 16 11.93 -5.66 0.59
N ALA A 17 11.38 -6.19 -0.50
CA ALA A 17 10.02 -6.72 -0.52
C ALA A 17 9.77 -7.60 0.71
N ALA A 18 8.85 -7.20 1.58
CA ALA A 18 8.51 -8.02 2.73
C ALA A 18 7.75 -9.24 2.21
N HIS A 19 8.20 -10.45 2.57
CA HIS A 19 7.37 -11.63 2.38
C HIS A 19 6.20 -11.58 3.36
N PHE A 20 5.10 -12.27 3.03
CA PHE A 20 4.08 -12.52 4.03
C PHE A 20 4.70 -13.21 5.25
N PRO A 21 4.26 -12.88 6.48
CA PRO A 21 4.66 -13.63 7.65
C PRO A 21 4.43 -15.12 7.44
N SER A 22 5.35 -15.98 7.89
CA SER A 22 5.23 -17.44 7.72
C SER A 22 3.92 -18.02 8.27
N LYS A 23 3.37 -17.38 9.30
CA LYS A 23 2.08 -17.76 9.90
C LYS A 23 0.88 -17.46 9.01
N TRP A 24 0.97 -16.45 8.13
CA TRP A 24 -0.15 -16.02 7.29
C TRP A 24 -0.56 -17.15 6.32
N GLY A 25 -1.85 -17.48 6.28
CA GLY A 25 -2.42 -18.58 5.51
C GLY A 25 -2.24 -19.97 6.13
N SER A 26 -1.47 -20.08 7.22
CA SER A 26 -1.21 -21.36 7.90
C SER A 26 -1.92 -21.44 9.25
N GLU A 27 -1.75 -20.41 10.09
CA GLU A 27 -2.38 -20.31 11.40
C GLU A 27 -2.83 -18.87 11.68
N PRO A 28 -3.96 -18.65 12.38
CA PRO A 28 -4.41 -17.31 12.73
C PRO A 28 -3.40 -16.58 13.63
N LEU A 29 -3.07 -15.33 13.30
CA LEU A 29 -2.28 -14.47 14.18
C LEU A 29 -3.10 -14.08 15.42
N GLU A 30 -2.53 -14.32 16.60
CA GLU A 30 -3.13 -13.91 17.87
C GLU A 30 -2.93 -12.40 18.09
N VAL A 31 -4.02 -11.65 17.89
CA VAL A 31 -4.02 -10.19 18.02
C VAL A 31 -5.06 -9.76 19.04
N SER A 32 -4.58 -9.20 20.14
CA SER A 32 -5.37 -8.49 21.13
C SER A 32 -5.60 -7.04 20.70
N VAL A 33 -6.80 -6.54 21.01
CA VAL A 33 -7.19 -5.15 20.77
C VAL A 33 -7.44 -4.42 22.09
N ASN A 34 -7.29 -3.10 22.09
CA ASN A 34 -7.69 -2.24 23.21
C ASN A 34 -9.17 -1.84 23.12
N GLU A 35 -9.63 -1.03 24.08
CA GLU A 35 -11.01 -0.50 24.13
C GLU A 35 -11.41 0.31 22.88
N LEU A 36 -10.42 0.83 22.15
CA LEU A 36 -10.60 1.57 20.90
C LEU A 36 -10.46 0.67 19.65
N ASN A 37 -10.45 -0.66 19.84
CA ASN A 37 -10.21 -1.67 18.80
C ASN A 37 -8.86 -1.55 18.06
N GLN A 38 -7.85 -0.94 18.69
CA GLN A 38 -6.49 -0.86 18.17
C GLN A 38 -5.67 -2.06 18.63
N TYR A 39 -4.85 -2.64 17.75
CA TYR A 39 -4.03 -3.81 18.09
C TYR A 39 -2.88 -3.46 19.05
N ILE A 40 -2.66 -4.30 20.08
CA ILE A 40 -1.59 -4.13 21.09
C ILE A 40 -0.60 -5.32 21.12
N SER A 41 -0.96 -6.47 20.54
CA SER A 41 -0.25 -7.74 20.80
C SER A 41 1.22 -7.80 20.36
N LYS A 42 1.96 -8.80 20.87
CA LYS A 42 3.33 -9.12 20.42
C LYS A 42 3.42 -9.36 18.91
N ASP A 43 2.37 -9.92 18.31
CA ASP A 43 2.31 -10.25 16.88
C ASP A 43 1.84 -9.05 16.02
N HIS A 44 1.65 -7.85 16.59
CA HIS A 44 1.27 -6.66 15.83
C HIS A 44 2.24 -6.32 14.68
N ALA A 45 3.53 -6.65 14.83
CA ALA A 45 4.53 -6.43 13.79
C ALA A 45 4.31 -7.36 12.58
N LEU A 46 3.89 -8.61 12.84
CA LEU A 46 3.54 -9.57 11.79
C LEU A 46 2.25 -9.13 11.09
N LEU A 47 1.24 -8.71 11.85
CA LEU A 47 0.01 -8.14 11.29
C LEU A 47 0.33 -6.90 10.42
N SER A 48 1.15 -5.98 10.91
CA SER A 48 1.52 -4.76 10.17
C SER A 48 2.23 -5.11 8.85
N THR A 49 3.08 -6.14 8.87
CA THR A 49 3.76 -6.64 7.67
C THR A 49 2.76 -7.26 6.68
N ALA A 50 1.84 -8.09 7.17
CA ALA A 50 0.80 -8.71 6.35
C ALA A 50 -0.13 -7.65 5.72
N LEU A 51 -0.60 -6.68 6.49
CA LEU A 51 -1.42 -5.57 5.97
C LEU A 51 -0.67 -4.75 4.92
N GLY A 52 0.64 -4.52 5.12
CA GLY A 52 1.49 -3.85 4.14
C GLY A 52 1.60 -4.63 2.82
N ASN A 53 1.62 -5.96 2.88
CA ASN A 53 1.61 -6.81 1.69
C ASN A 53 0.24 -6.83 1.02
N LEU A 54 -0.86 -6.97 1.78
CA LEU A 54 -2.23 -6.88 1.25
C LEU A 54 -2.48 -5.55 0.53
N ALA A 55 -2.00 -4.43 1.08
CA ALA A 55 -2.10 -3.10 0.46
C ALA A 55 -1.39 -2.99 -0.91
N ARG A 56 -0.47 -3.91 -1.21
CA ARG A 56 0.31 -3.98 -2.45
C ARG A 56 -0.21 -5.05 -3.41
N MET A 57 -1.16 -5.88 -2.98
CA MET A 57 -1.76 -6.92 -3.80
C MET A 57 -2.83 -6.31 -4.71
N GLU A 58 -2.58 -6.33 -6.01
CA GLU A 58 -3.46 -5.74 -7.02
C GLU A 58 -4.84 -6.41 -7.12
N ASN A 59 -4.89 -7.74 -6.93
CA ASN A 59 -6.12 -8.51 -7.02
C ASN A 59 -7.12 -8.08 -5.94
N LEU A 60 -6.61 -7.71 -4.76
CA LEU A 60 -7.38 -7.23 -3.62
C LEU A 60 -7.57 -5.71 -3.66
N LEU A 61 -6.47 -4.95 -3.72
CA LEU A 61 -6.42 -3.49 -3.59
C LEU A 61 -5.72 -2.85 -4.80
N PRO A 62 -6.39 -2.78 -5.96
CA PRO A 62 -5.80 -2.25 -7.17
C PRO A 62 -5.60 -0.73 -7.07
N LEU A 63 -4.58 -0.24 -7.76
CA LEU A 63 -4.15 1.15 -7.74
C LEU A 63 -4.89 2.04 -8.75
N ASN A 64 -5.63 1.45 -9.69
CA ASN A 64 -6.36 2.20 -10.73
C ASN A 64 -7.53 3.01 -10.17
N TYR A 65 -8.05 2.68 -8.98
CA TYR A 65 -8.96 3.58 -8.28
C TYR A 65 -8.25 4.89 -7.91
N GLU A 66 -8.87 6.03 -8.22
CA GLU A 66 -8.33 7.35 -7.88
C GLU A 66 -8.27 7.51 -6.35
N LYS A 67 -9.41 7.30 -5.68
CA LYS A 67 -9.58 7.44 -4.24
C LYS A 67 -10.00 6.10 -3.63
N TRP A 68 -9.64 5.93 -2.36
CA TRP A 68 -10.07 4.77 -1.57
C TRP A 68 -11.61 4.64 -1.50
N SER A 69 -12.32 5.77 -1.49
CA SER A 69 -13.78 5.82 -1.49
C SER A 69 -14.41 5.26 -2.77
N ASP A 70 -13.66 5.19 -3.86
CA ASP A 70 -14.15 4.75 -5.16
C ASP A 70 -14.12 3.21 -5.26
N MET A 71 -13.39 2.55 -4.35
CA MET A 71 -13.38 1.08 -4.27
C MET A 71 -14.76 0.56 -3.82
N PRO A 72 -15.32 -0.44 -4.52
CA PRO A 72 -16.57 -1.08 -4.12
C PRO A 72 -16.49 -1.60 -2.69
N ARG A 73 -17.57 -1.43 -1.92
CA ARG A 73 -17.64 -1.93 -0.55
C ARG A 73 -17.41 -3.44 -0.47
N SER A 74 -17.94 -4.20 -1.43
CA SER A 74 -17.73 -5.65 -1.53
C SER A 74 -16.25 -6.03 -1.55
N ARG A 75 -15.42 -5.26 -2.27
CA ARG A 75 -13.97 -5.49 -2.33
C ARG A 75 -13.31 -5.20 -0.97
N LEU A 76 -13.73 -4.15 -0.27
CA LEU A 76 -13.25 -3.88 1.08
C LEU A 76 -13.69 -4.95 2.09
N ASP A 77 -14.87 -5.53 1.88
CA ASP A 77 -15.37 -6.66 2.65
C ASP A 77 -14.56 -7.93 2.38
N ASP A 78 -14.18 -8.21 1.12
CA ASP A 78 -13.31 -9.34 0.76
C ASP A 78 -11.92 -9.22 1.41
N VAL A 79 -11.34 -8.01 1.39
CA VAL A 79 -10.06 -7.73 2.09
C VAL A 79 -10.20 -7.92 3.60
N TRP A 80 -11.34 -7.53 4.18
CA TRP A 80 -11.60 -7.77 5.59
C TRP A 80 -11.76 -9.26 5.91
N ASN A 81 -12.44 -10.02 5.06
CA ASN A 81 -12.59 -11.47 5.21
C ASN A 81 -11.23 -12.18 5.18
N GLU A 82 -10.33 -11.76 4.27
CA GLU A 82 -8.95 -12.26 4.22
C GLU A 82 -8.19 -11.98 5.53
N VAL A 83 -8.35 -10.78 6.11
CA VAL A 83 -7.73 -10.46 7.41
C VAL A 83 -8.35 -11.28 8.54
N GLN A 84 -9.68 -11.43 8.58
CA GLN A 84 -10.35 -12.24 9.60
C GLN A 84 -9.98 -13.71 9.53
N ALA A 85 -9.83 -14.28 8.32
CA ALA A 85 -9.43 -15.67 8.15
C ALA A 85 -8.03 -15.96 8.73
N ASN A 86 -7.17 -14.94 8.76
CA ASN A 86 -5.77 -15.05 9.16
C ASN A 86 -5.45 -14.44 10.54
N THR A 87 -6.46 -13.97 11.29
CA THR A 87 -6.24 -13.28 12.57
C THR A 87 -7.37 -13.56 13.56
N THR A 88 -7.09 -13.40 14.85
CA THR A 88 -8.12 -13.49 15.91
C THR A 88 -8.82 -12.15 16.17
N LEU A 89 -8.83 -11.23 15.21
CA LEU A 89 -9.35 -9.88 15.41
C LEU A 89 -10.89 -9.88 15.56
N PRO A 90 -11.44 -9.13 16.53
CA PRO A 90 -12.89 -9.00 16.66
C PRO A 90 -13.48 -8.19 15.50
N ILE A 91 -14.78 -8.39 15.23
CA ILE A 91 -15.52 -7.67 14.18
C ILE A 91 -15.42 -6.14 14.35
N GLY A 92 -15.40 -5.64 15.59
CA GLY A 92 -15.25 -4.21 15.90
C GLY A 92 -13.92 -3.59 15.44
N ALA A 93 -12.91 -4.39 15.10
CA ALA A 93 -11.63 -3.89 14.59
C ALA A 93 -11.65 -3.56 13.09
N LYS A 94 -12.73 -3.90 12.36
CA LYS A 94 -12.83 -3.73 10.91
C LYS A 94 -12.49 -2.32 10.44
N ASP A 95 -13.13 -1.32 11.03
CA ASP A 95 -12.95 0.08 10.60
C ASP A 95 -11.51 0.56 10.82
N TYR A 96 -10.89 0.14 11.92
CA TYR A 96 -9.50 0.47 12.23
C TYR A 96 -8.54 -0.17 11.22
N VAL A 97 -8.74 -1.45 10.90
CA VAL A 97 -7.93 -2.17 9.92
C VAL A 97 -8.08 -1.58 8.51
N LEU A 98 -9.31 -1.31 8.07
CA LEU A 98 -9.55 -0.70 6.75
C LEU A 98 -8.97 0.72 6.67
N LYS A 99 -9.01 1.49 7.76
CA LYS A 99 -8.35 2.81 7.83
C LYS A 99 -6.83 2.69 7.71
N ASN A 100 -6.22 1.69 8.35
CA ASN A 100 -4.79 1.43 8.22
C ASN A 100 -4.41 1.02 6.80
N LEU A 101 -5.17 0.08 6.20
CA LEU A 101 -4.99 -0.34 4.82
C LEU A 101 -5.13 0.82 3.82
N ASN A 102 -6.06 1.75 4.04
CA ASN A 102 -6.18 2.97 3.24
C ASN A 102 -4.88 3.79 3.25
N SER A 103 -4.26 3.97 4.43
CA SER A 103 -2.98 4.67 4.54
C SER A 103 -1.88 3.93 3.78
N LEU A 104 -1.76 2.62 4.00
CA LEU A 104 -0.74 1.79 3.36
C LEU A 104 -0.89 1.75 1.83
N TRP A 105 -2.13 1.68 1.33
CA TRP A 105 -2.46 1.71 -0.09
C TRP A 105 -2.09 3.06 -0.73
N LYS A 106 -2.38 4.19 -0.05
CA LYS A 106 -1.96 5.53 -0.51
C LYS A 106 -0.44 5.67 -0.53
N ASP A 107 0.25 5.17 0.49
CA ASP A 107 1.70 5.22 0.56
C ASP A 107 2.32 4.37 -0.55
N TRP A 108 1.77 3.18 -0.82
CA TRP A 108 2.19 2.36 -1.96
C TRP A 108 1.97 3.06 -3.30
N LYS A 109 0.79 3.66 -3.52
CA LYS A 109 0.50 4.42 -4.75
C LYS A 109 1.51 5.56 -4.96
N LYS A 110 1.87 6.29 -3.90
CA LYS A 110 2.90 7.34 -3.94
C LYS A 110 4.31 6.78 -4.18
N GLU A 111 4.64 5.63 -3.59
CA GLU A 111 5.92 4.95 -3.81
C GLU A 111 6.09 4.58 -5.29
N VAL A 112 5.06 4.01 -5.92
CA VAL A 112 5.06 3.69 -7.35
C VAL A 112 5.19 4.96 -8.20
N GLU A 113 4.41 6.01 -7.89
CA GLU A 113 4.48 7.30 -8.60
C GLU A 113 5.89 7.92 -8.51
N ALA A 114 6.49 7.95 -7.32
CA ALA A 114 7.80 8.52 -7.10
C ALA A 114 8.93 7.71 -7.76
N LYS A 115 8.78 6.38 -7.83
CA LYS A 115 9.78 5.48 -8.41
C LYS A 115 9.75 5.47 -9.93
N HIS A 116 8.55 5.45 -10.53
CA HIS A 116 8.40 5.23 -11.96
C HIS A 116 7.86 6.43 -12.73
N PHE A 117 6.96 7.23 -12.16
CA PHE A 117 6.34 8.33 -12.87
C PHE A 117 7.15 9.62 -12.80
N THR A 118 7.41 10.12 -11.59
CA THR A 118 8.10 11.41 -11.38
C THR A 118 9.44 11.53 -12.11
N PRO A 119 10.32 10.50 -12.14
CA PRO A 119 11.60 10.59 -12.84
C PRO A 119 11.50 10.52 -14.37
N HIS A 120 10.39 9.99 -14.90
CA HIS A 120 10.22 9.66 -16.32
C HIS A 120 9.02 10.37 -16.96
N LYS A 121 8.49 11.41 -16.32
CA LYS A 121 7.27 12.12 -16.75
C LYS A 121 7.31 12.60 -18.22
N ASP A 122 8.50 12.92 -18.73
CA ASP A 122 8.74 13.47 -20.07
C ASP A 122 9.16 12.37 -21.09
N ASP A 123 9.28 11.11 -20.65
CA ASP A 123 9.66 9.96 -21.47
C ASP A 123 8.45 9.03 -21.67
N PRO A 124 7.68 9.20 -22.78
CA PRO A 124 6.50 8.39 -23.02
C PRO A 124 6.83 6.92 -23.31
N GLU A 125 8.01 6.61 -23.87
CA GLU A 125 8.42 5.25 -24.22
C GLU A 125 8.74 4.43 -22.97
N TYR A 126 9.29 5.06 -21.92
CA TYR A 126 9.56 4.40 -20.64
C TYR A 126 8.33 3.66 -20.09
N PHE A 127 7.14 4.28 -20.15
CA PHE A 127 5.92 3.69 -19.57
C PHE A 127 5.37 2.48 -20.34
N VAL A 128 5.82 2.27 -21.58
CA VAL A 128 5.46 1.11 -22.41
C VAL A 128 6.41 -0.06 -22.14
N VAL A 129 7.69 0.23 -21.86
CA VAL A 129 8.76 -0.77 -21.67
C VAL A 129 8.93 -1.16 -20.20
N VAL A 130 8.76 -0.21 -19.27
CA VAL A 130 9.01 -0.38 -17.85
C VAL A 130 7.72 -0.25 -17.05
N ARG A 131 7.44 -1.30 -16.27
CA ARG A 131 6.27 -1.46 -15.41
C ARG A 131 6.72 -1.99 -14.06
N ASP A 132 6.07 -1.61 -12.97
CA ASP A 132 6.25 -2.31 -11.70
C ASP A 132 5.76 -3.76 -11.87
N ASP A 133 6.55 -4.72 -11.38
CA ASP A 133 6.31 -6.15 -11.57
C ASP A 133 5.02 -6.63 -10.88
N ARG A 134 4.56 -5.89 -9.88
CA ARG A 134 3.38 -6.20 -9.06
C ARG A 134 2.07 -5.59 -9.57
N LEU A 135 2.09 -4.93 -10.72
CA LEU A 135 0.92 -4.27 -11.31
C LEU A 135 0.61 -4.87 -12.67
N GLU A 136 -0.62 -5.29 -12.92
CA GLU A 136 -1.10 -5.78 -14.20
C GLU A 136 -0.97 -4.70 -15.28
N PRO A 137 -0.72 -5.07 -16.56
CA PRO A 137 -0.41 -4.11 -17.59
C PRO A 137 -1.54 -3.10 -17.79
N SER A 138 -2.79 -3.56 -17.81
CA SER A 138 -3.97 -2.70 -17.94
C SER A 138 -4.06 -1.67 -16.82
N GLN A 139 -3.90 -2.12 -15.57
CA GLN A 139 -3.93 -1.26 -14.39
C GLN A 139 -2.80 -0.22 -14.41
N TRP A 140 -1.62 -0.61 -14.89
CA TRP A 140 -0.49 0.31 -15.07
C TRP A 140 -0.82 1.42 -16.08
N PHE A 141 -1.37 1.08 -17.25
CA PHE A 141 -1.71 2.08 -18.27
C PHE A 141 -2.78 3.07 -17.78
N GLU A 142 -3.82 2.58 -17.08
CA GLU A 142 -4.85 3.43 -16.47
C GLU A 142 -4.22 4.40 -15.44
N LEU A 143 -3.32 3.89 -14.61
CA LEU A 143 -2.65 4.67 -13.58
C LEU A 143 -1.72 5.75 -14.14
N VAL A 144 -0.91 5.42 -15.16
CA VAL A 144 -0.04 6.39 -15.84
C VAL A 144 -0.87 7.45 -16.55
N THR A 145 -1.97 7.06 -17.20
CA THR A 145 -2.90 8.00 -17.85
C THR A 145 -3.50 8.98 -16.84
N TYR A 146 -3.90 8.48 -15.67
CA TYR A 146 -4.37 9.31 -14.57
C TYR A 146 -3.30 10.31 -14.12
N TRP A 147 -2.06 9.89 -13.91
CA TRP A 147 -0.98 10.80 -13.49
C TRP A 147 -0.59 11.86 -14.53
N LYS A 148 -0.70 11.54 -15.83
CA LYS A 148 -0.48 12.51 -16.92
C LYS A 148 -1.61 13.53 -17.05
N THR A 149 -2.80 13.22 -16.55
CA THR A 149 -3.94 14.13 -16.64
C THR A 149 -3.70 15.33 -15.70
N PRO A 150 -3.77 16.58 -16.21
CA PRO A 150 -3.66 17.75 -15.37
C PRO A 150 -4.72 17.71 -14.28
N LYS A 151 -4.29 17.70 -13.01
CA LYS A 151 -5.20 17.84 -11.89
C LYS A 151 -5.71 19.27 -11.91
N VAL A 152 -6.88 19.49 -12.51
CA VAL A 152 -7.55 20.80 -12.46
C VAL A 152 -7.86 21.07 -11.00
N LEU A 153 -7.07 21.95 -10.38
CA LEU A 153 -7.37 22.47 -9.06
C LEU A 153 -8.61 23.37 -9.24
N VAL A 154 -9.78 22.87 -8.86
CA VAL A 154 -10.95 23.73 -8.67
C VAL A 154 -10.63 24.57 -7.42
N ILE A 155 -10.29 25.83 -7.67
CA ILE A 155 -9.92 26.84 -6.67
C ILE A 155 -11.19 27.40 -6.02
#